data_AF-A0A9E3YUM4-F1
#
_entry.id   AF-A0A9E3YUM4-F1
#
_cell.length_a   1.000
_cell.length_b   1.000
_cell.length_c   1.000
_cell.angle_alpha   90.00
_cell.angle_beta   90.00
_cell.angle_gamma   90.00
#
_symmetry.space_group_name_H-M   'P 1'
#
loop_
_entity.id
_entity.type
_entity.pdbx_description
1 polymer ?
#
loop_
_entity_poly.entity_id
_entity_poly.type
_entity_poly.pdbx_seq_one_letter_code
_entity_poly.pdbx_strand_id
1 'polypeptide(L)'
;GQHWFPLETGTTAMLTDGAVLSQERIVLVGLSGVVLISADRGMSWTLHQQPDRRGLAAVLPAGDGPLVAVGEEGVRRIEIAAAAAGDAAAAGGAR
;
A
#
# COMPACT_ATOMS: atom_id res chain seq x y z
N GLY A 1 -21.13 4.32 -5.50
CA GLY A 1 -20.95 2.97 -4.94
C GLY A 1 -22.28 2.25 -4.84
N GLN A 2 -22.76 1.68 -5.95
CA GLN A 2 -23.93 0.79 -5.93
C GLN A 2 -23.54 -0.68 -5.76
N HIS A 3 -22.27 -1.01 -6.05
CA HIS A 3 -21.72 -2.35 -5.94
C HIS A 3 -20.36 -2.28 -5.27
N TRP A 4 -20.08 -3.31 -4.48
CA TRP A 4 -18.82 -3.52 -3.79
C TRP A 4 -18.42 -4.97 -3.97
N PHE A 5 -17.14 -5.18 -4.22
CA PHE A 5 -16.55 -6.50 -4.39
C PHE A 5 -15.38 -6.62 -3.42
N PRO A 6 -15.18 -7.77 -2.77
CA PRO A 6 -14.02 -7.98 -1.94
C PRO A 6 -12.77 -8.01 -2.82
N LEU A 7 -11.68 -7.43 -2.33
CA LEU A 7 -10.35 -7.54 -2.91
C LEU A 7 -9.41 -8.12 -1.86
N GLU A 8 -8.57 -9.05 -2.30
CA GLU A 8 -7.56 -9.66 -1.44
C GLU A 8 -6.42 -8.67 -1.21
N THR A 9 -6.02 -8.51 0.06
CA THR A 9 -4.95 -7.59 0.46
C THR A 9 -3.72 -8.32 0.99
N GLY A 10 -3.81 -9.64 1.22
CA GLY A 10 -2.74 -10.45 1.80
C GLY A 10 -2.47 -10.16 3.28
N THR A 11 -3.36 -9.41 3.96
CA THR A 11 -3.21 -9.07 5.38
C THR A 11 -4.56 -9.04 6.10
N THR A 12 -4.53 -9.32 7.39
CA THR A 12 -5.67 -9.15 8.32
C THR A 12 -5.45 -8.00 9.29
N ALA A 13 -4.36 -7.25 9.14
CA ALA A 13 -4.07 -6.10 9.98
C ALA A 13 -5.09 -4.97 9.76
N MET A 14 -5.34 -4.19 10.80
CA MET A 14 -6.15 -2.99 10.70
C MET A 14 -5.46 -1.95 9.81
N LEU A 15 -6.13 -1.55 8.73
CA LEU A 15 -5.71 -0.44 7.88
C LEU A 15 -6.19 0.88 8.49
N THR A 16 -5.34 1.89 8.48
CA THR A 16 -5.52 3.14 9.25
C THR A 16 -5.66 4.37 8.37
N ASP A 17 -4.94 4.43 7.25
CA ASP A 17 -4.97 5.57 6.33
C ASP A 17 -4.57 5.16 4.90
N GLY A 18 -4.86 6.02 3.93
CA GLY A 18 -4.52 5.79 2.53
C GLY A 18 -4.26 7.08 1.77
N ALA A 19 -3.33 7.00 0.81
CA ALA A 19 -2.94 8.13 -0.04
C ALA A 19 -2.86 7.72 -1.52
N VAL A 20 -3.27 8.64 -2.40
CA VAL A 20 -3.09 8.52 -3.85
C VAL A 20 -1.78 9.21 -4.22
N LEU A 21 -0.84 8.45 -4.78
CA LEU A 21 0.46 8.94 -5.23
C LEU A 21 0.41 9.46 -6.67
N SER A 22 -0.36 8.78 -7.52
CA SER A 22 -0.57 9.15 -8.92
C SER A 22 -1.91 8.61 -9.41
N GLN A 23 -2.24 8.77 -10.70
CA GLN A 23 -3.51 8.27 -11.25
C GLN A 23 -3.70 6.75 -11.10
N GLU A 24 -2.62 5.99 -10.95
CA GLU A 24 -2.63 4.53 -10.87
C GLU A 24 -2.16 4.00 -9.52
N ARG A 25 -1.35 4.80 -8.81
CA ARG A 25 -0.69 4.34 -7.59
C ARG A 25 -1.41 4.79 -6.33
N ILE A 26 -1.78 3.82 -5.51
CA ILE A 26 -2.44 4.02 -4.22
C ILE A 26 -1.64 3.30 -3.15
N VAL A 27 -1.53 3.92 -1.98
CA VAL A 27 -0.94 3.32 -0.79
C VAL A 27 -1.98 3.26 0.31
N LEU A 28 -2.03 2.13 1.02
CA LEU A 28 -2.69 2.02 2.31
C LEU A 28 -1.65 1.67 3.36
N VAL A 29 -1.80 2.21 4.57
CA VAL A 29 -0.97 1.87 5.72
C VAL A 29 -1.82 1.29 6.85
N GLY A 30 -1.18 0.62 7.80
CA GLY A 30 -1.90 0.01 8.90
C GLY A 30 -1.03 -0.33 10.10
N LEU A 31 -1.69 -0.96 11.08
CA LEU A 31 -1.04 -1.52 12.24
C LEU A 31 -0.07 -2.64 11.84
N SER A 32 0.75 -3.05 12.80
CA SER A 32 1.82 -4.03 12.58
C SER A 32 2.80 -3.62 11.46
N GLY A 33 2.88 -2.34 11.08
CA GLY A 33 3.75 -1.86 10.01
C GLY A 33 3.34 -2.35 8.62
N VAL A 34 2.05 -2.47 8.34
CA VAL A 34 1.57 -2.82 7.00
C VAL A 34 1.65 -1.60 6.07
N VAL A 35 2.19 -1.81 4.87
CA VAL A 35 2.09 -0.90 3.73
C VAL A 35 1.60 -1.70 2.54
N LEU A 36 0.41 -1.40 2.03
CA LEU A 36 -0.12 -1.97 0.80
C LEU A 36 0.08 -0.99 -0.35
N ILE A 37 0.55 -1.48 -1.48
CA ILE A 37 0.73 -0.67 -2.68
C ILE A 37 -0.11 -1.28 -3.80
N SER A 38 -0.92 -0.45 -4.45
CA SER A 38 -1.54 -0.76 -5.73
C SER A 38 -0.88 0.09 -6.81
N ALA A 39 -0.71 -0.50 -8.00
CA ALA A 39 -0.27 0.19 -9.21
C ALA A 39 -1.34 0.15 -10.32
N ASP A 40 -2.57 -0.25 -9.98
CA ASP A 40 -3.69 -0.47 -10.91
C ASP A 40 -4.99 0.10 -10.38
N ARG A 41 -4.91 1.26 -9.72
CA ARG A 41 -6.08 2.01 -9.18
C ARG A 41 -6.85 1.27 -8.09
N GLY A 42 -6.15 0.43 -7.33
CA GLY A 42 -6.70 -0.33 -6.20
C GLY A 42 -7.33 -1.66 -6.58
N MET A 43 -7.09 -2.17 -7.80
CA MET A 43 -7.65 -3.45 -8.27
C MET A 43 -6.85 -4.65 -7.74
N SER A 44 -5.54 -4.48 -7.51
CA SER A 44 -4.66 -5.44 -6.86
C SER A 44 -3.72 -4.74 -5.87
N TRP A 45 -3.21 -5.52 -4.91
CA TRP A 45 -2.41 -5.01 -3.79
C TRP A 45 -1.18 -5.87 -3.57
N THR A 46 -0.03 -5.21 -3.39
CA THR A 46 1.20 -5.85 -2.92
C THR A 46 1.46 -5.45 -1.47
N LEU A 47 1.66 -6.44 -0.60
CA LEU A 47 1.96 -6.23 0.81
C LEU A 47 3.46 -6.03 1.05
N HIS A 48 3.81 -4.86 1.59
CA HIS A 48 5.14 -4.50 2.04
C HIS A 48 5.15 -4.36 3.56
N GLN A 49 5.52 -5.44 4.23
CA GLN A 49 5.66 -5.50 5.67
C GLN A 49 6.90 -4.72 6.12
N GLN A 50 6.73 -3.68 6.93
CA GLN A 50 7.86 -2.95 7.50
C GLN A 50 8.65 -3.86 8.47
N PRO A 51 9.99 -3.83 8.46
CA PRO A 51 10.82 -4.73 9.27
C PRO A 51 10.60 -4.59 10.79
N ASP A 52 10.33 -3.37 11.25
CA ASP A 52 10.09 -3.05 12.66
C ASP A 52 8.68 -3.41 13.14
N ARG A 53 7.76 -3.67 12.20
CA ARG A 53 6.32 -3.94 12.42
C ARG A 53 5.61 -2.91 13.29
N ARG A 54 6.11 -1.68 13.34
CA ARG A 54 5.52 -0.59 14.13
C ARG A 54 4.26 -0.06 13.46
N GLY A 55 3.19 0.14 14.23
CA GLY A 55 1.93 0.63 13.71
C GLY A 55 2.07 1.98 13.02
N LEU A 56 1.47 2.10 11.83
CA LEU A 56 1.36 3.33 11.07
C LEU A 56 -0.06 3.87 11.25
N ALA A 57 -0.20 5.16 11.53
CA ALA A 57 -1.47 5.83 11.77
C ALA A 57 -1.89 6.75 10.61
N ALA A 58 -0.93 7.37 9.92
CA ALA A 58 -1.20 8.25 8.79
C ALA A 58 -0.08 8.17 7.74
N VAL A 59 -0.41 8.51 6.49
CA VAL A 59 0.53 8.54 5.37
C VAL A 59 0.27 9.73 4.45
N LEU A 60 1.35 10.38 4.03
CA LEU A 60 1.32 11.48 3.07
C LEU A 60 2.33 11.22 1.93
N PRO A 61 1.97 11.52 0.68
CA PRO A 61 2.93 11.58 -0.42
C PRO A 61 4.01 12.64 -0.15
N ALA A 62 5.27 12.29 -0.39
CA ALA A 62 6.39 13.24 -0.38
C ALA A 62 7.01 13.36 -1.78
N GLY A 63 6.15 13.65 -2.77
CA GLY A 63 6.46 13.62 -4.20
C GLY A 63 6.10 12.28 -4.84
N ASP A 64 6.78 11.92 -5.93
CA ASP A 64 6.40 10.76 -6.76
C ASP A 64 6.90 9.40 -6.24
N GLY A 65 7.73 9.39 -5.19
CA GLY A 65 8.45 8.19 -4.72
C GLY A 65 8.28 7.90 -3.23
N PRO A 66 8.80 8.75 -2.34
CA PRO A 66 8.80 8.48 -0.91
C PRO A 66 7.47 8.85 -0.25
N LEU A 67 7.20 8.18 0.87
CA LEU A 67 6.10 8.49 1.78
C LEU A 67 6.63 9.13 3.05
N VAL A 68 5.87 10.08 3.59
CA VAL A 68 5.97 10.46 5.00
C VAL A 68 4.90 9.68 5.75
N ALA A 69 5.31 8.85 6.70
CA ALA A 69 4.42 8.08 7.56
C ALA A 69 4.54 8.56 9.01
N VAL A 70 3.41 8.55 9.71
CA VAL A 70 3.33 8.88 11.14
C VAL A 70 2.79 7.67 11.90
N GLY A 71 3.43 7.29 13.00
CA GLY A 71 3.06 6.09 13.77
C GLY A 71 3.74 5.99 15.13
N GLU A 72 3.88 4.77 15.63
CA GLU A 72 4.47 4.49 16.96
C GLU A 72 5.89 5.07 17.16
N GLU A 73 6.65 5.26 16.07
CA GLU A 73 8.00 5.85 16.11
C GLU A 73 8.04 7.33 15.72
N GLY A 74 6.90 8.00 15.73
CA GLY A 74 6.78 9.38 15.28
C GLY A 74 6.76 9.47 13.75
N VAL A 75 7.44 10.48 13.20
CA VAL A 75 7.45 10.77 11.76
C VAL A 75 8.66 10.12 11.11
N ARG A 76 8.44 9.35 10.03
CA ARG A 76 9.53 8.74 9.25
C ARG A 76 9.25 8.73 7.77
N ARG A 77 10.32 8.55 7.00
CA ARG A 77 10.26 8.39 5.55
C ARG A 77 10.28 6.92 5.19
N ILE A 78 9.35 6.48 4.34
CA ILE A 78 9.31 5.13 3.78
C ILE A 78 9.58 5.25 2.29
N GLU A 79 10.62 4.57 1.81
CA GLU A 79 10.90 4.46 0.38
C GLU A 79 9.98 3.42 -0.23
N ILE A 80 9.31 3.78 -1.32
CA ILE A 80 8.57 2.82 -2.13
C ILE A 80 9.40 2.50 -3.36
N ALA A 81 9.66 1.21 -3.58
CA ALA A 81 10.22 0.75 -4.83
C ALA A 81 9.33 1.22 -5.99
N ALA A 82 9.93 1.82 -7.02
CA ALA A 82 9.22 2.06 -8.27
C ALA A 82 8.66 0.73 -8.76
N ALA A 83 7.36 0.69 -9.04
CA ALA A 83 6.74 -0.51 -9.57
C ALA A 83 7.51 -0.93 -10.83
N ALA A 84 8.12 -2.11 -10.81
CA ALA A 84 8.64 -2.70 -12.03
C ALA A 84 7.45 -2.89 -12.97
N ALA A 85 7.55 -2.37 -14.19
CA ALA A 85 6.51 -2.39 -15.21
C ALA A 85 6.19 -3.81 -15.77
N GLY A 86 6.33 -4.87 -14.97
CA GLY A 86 6.33 -6.26 -15.43
C GLY A 86 5.44 -7.25 -14.66
N ASP A 87 5.00 -6.97 -13.43
CA ASP A 87 4.36 -8.02 -12.61
C ASP A 87 2.84 -8.16 -12.79
N ALA A 88 2.23 -7.33 -13.63
CA ALA A 88 0.80 -7.46 -13.98
C ALA A 88 0.48 -8.66 -14.90
N ALA A 89 1.49 -9.39 -15.40
CA ALA A 89 1.30 -10.48 -16.36
C ALA A 89 1.18 -11.89 -15.73
N ALA A 90 1.39 -12.06 -14.42
CA ALA A 90 1.50 -13.40 -13.83
C ALA A 90 0.23 -13.94 -13.13
N ALA A 91 -0.84 -13.16 -12.98
CA ALA A 91 -2.06 -13.61 -12.29
C ALA A 91 -3.15 -14.18 -13.23
N GLY A 92 -2.92 -14.19 -14.55
CA GLY A 92 -3.85 -14.74 -15.54
C GLY A 92 -3.52 -16.18 -15.93
N GLY A 93 -3.71 -17.15 -15.03
CA GLY A 93 -3.49 -18.55 -15.40
C GLY A 93 -3.60 -19.58 -14.29
N ALA A 94 -4.80 -19.85 -13.81
CA ALA A 94 -5.15 -21.18 -13.31
C ALA A 94 -6.64 -21.43 -13.50
N ARG A 95 -6.93 -22.63 -14.01
CA ARG A 95 -8.21 -23.14 -14.51
C ARG A 95 -9.33 -23.18 -13.48
#